data_AF-A0AAJ1FX93-F1
#
_entry.id   AF-A0AAJ1FX93-F1
#
_cell.length_a   1.000
_cell.length_b   1.000
_cell.length_c   1.000
_cell.angle_alpha   90.00
_cell.angle_beta   90.00
_cell.angle_gamma   90.00
#
_symmetry.space_group_name_H-M   'P 1'
#
loop_
_entity.id
_entity.type
_entity.pdbx_description
1 polymer ?
#
loop_
_entity_poly.entity_id
_entity_poly.type
_entity_poly.pdbx_seq_one_letter_code
_entity_poly.pdbx_strand_id
1 'polypeptide(L)'
;MFSNENIIKIKIENKEYSAIAFSDKNCELPSFLLQGEKKPGYIYTNGKLEPWYWEGFSNYNDKKCLYFDPIELYPLSQLASSLRNKAPKLILNLAKALNLCDSKFLDLQNGIISAWRIFFTKDDEVLILPRTLSDIFSSTSSEKVRFNNSNSFIHANILPSFTLIDQMAQLYYFAMTSIKPFEYETIRSNRYKSIDLKLLVQALEVNVDFDLVDKINKILHLSLSKTRDISANYKPEIALKWFIERFDNITWDLENIEDRTITIDDLKNNKVTEQLILKLQKNEKRIIFWRKRGTVIIISTIVAAFIIGFVGSRISEALQPPYTAGFNQSEIISAYYQAQNDLDVQNLEASLMRGVKSPISNEITTLYVTRQTRMAYERVDSVINPKSWVDKGMPPIDSKKIIYGVNDIQITKLNDNQYLATSIYYSPYDLGNNETSEENLDINEPTSTKCYRYEQKQVFSFSYNDRGWYEISDIQTTDFKYIDTLDVPVYNSSDPTYDFESDERVTTSLVEEQYKNKSFLE
;
A
#
# COMPACT_ATOMS: atom_id res chain seq x y z
N MET A 1 20.57 17.11 -34.11
CA MET A 1 21.35 18.13 -34.83
C MET A 1 20.79 19.48 -34.45
N PHE A 2 21.46 20.15 -33.52
CA PHE A 2 21.32 21.60 -33.38
C PHE A 2 22.00 22.16 -34.62
N SER A 3 21.26 22.77 -35.56
CA SER A 3 21.95 23.49 -36.62
C SER A 3 22.56 24.73 -35.97
N ASN A 4 23.85 24.94 -36.20
CA ASN A 4 24.56 26.19 -35.90
C ASN A 4 23.98 27.41 -36.66
N GLU A 5 22.84 27.25 -37.34
CA GLU A 5 22.29 28.14 -38.37
C GLU A 5 21.05 28.90 -37.91
N ASN A 6 20.79 28.96 -36.59
CA ASN A 6 19.62 29.68 -36.10
C ASN A 6 19.87 31.18 -35.95
N ILE A 7 21.11 31.67 -36.00
CA ILE A 7 21.40 33.11 -35.94
C ILE A 7 21.83 33.57 -37.32
N ILE A 8 21.08 34.51 -37.89
CA ILE A 8 21.30 35.04 -39.24
C ILE A 8 21.22 36.56 -39.24
N LYS A 9 21.86 37.19 -40.23
CA LYS A 9 21.69 38.61 -40.52
C LYS A 9 20.60 38.79 -41.57
N ILE A 10 19.67 39.70 -41.33
CA ILE A 10 18.61 40.03 -42.28
C ILE A 10 18.61 41.54 -42.55
N LYS A 11 18.05 41.94 -43.70
CA LYS A 11 17.90 43.35 -44.08
C LYS A 11 16.42 43.65 -44.27
N ILE A 12 15.89 44.58 -43.49
CA ILE A 12 14.50 45.04 -43.56
C ILE A 12 14.55 46.56 -43.76
N GLU A 13 13.89 47.07 -44.82
CA GLU A 13 13.84 48.51 -45.13
C GLU A 13 15.22 49.19 -45.14
N ASN A 14 16.22 48.50 -45.70
CA ASN A 14 17.62 48.91 -45.75
C ASN A 14 18.39 48.99 -44.42
N LYS A 15 17.78 48.68 -43.27
CA LYS A 15 18.48 48.50 -41.99
C LYS A 15 18.86 47.03 -41.79
N GLU A 16 20.09 46.78 -41.32
CA GLU A 16 20.53 45.44 -40.94
C GLU A 16 20.05 45.09 -39.53
N TYR A 17 19.62 43.84 -39.36
CA TYR A 17 19.17 43.27 -38.10
C TYR A 17 19.82 41.91 -37.87
N SER A 18 20.00 41.54 -36.61
CA SER A 18 20.23 40.16 -36.22
C SER A 18 18.88 39.45 -36.09
N ALA A 19 18.85 38.15 -36.39
CA ALA A 19 17.62 37.38 -36.27
C ALA A 19 17.86 35.94 -35.80
N ILE A 20 16.91 35.42 -35.00
CA ILE A 20 16.83 34.04 -34.55
C ILE A 20 15.80 33.31 -35.42
N ALA A 21 16.24 32.39 -36.27
CA ALA A 21 15.37 31.47 -37.01
C ALA A 21 14.84 30.36 -36.08
N PHE A 22 13.53 30.13 -36.06
CA PHE A 22 12.90 29.20 -35.11
C PHE A 22 11.84 28.27 -35.70
N SER A 23 11.31 28.54 -36.91
CA SER A 23 10.38 27.64 -37.58
C SER A 23 10.38 27.82 -39.10
N ASP A 24 9.71 26.92 -39.81
CA ASP A 24 9.51 27.05 -41.26
C ASP A 24 8.47 28.14 -41.57
N LYS A 25 8.66 28.84 -42.69
CA LYS A 25 7.81 29.98 -43.12
C LYS A 25 6.31 29.68 -43.13
N ASN A 26 5.92 28.43 -43.41
CA ASN A 26 4.52 28.03 -43.50
C ASN A 26 3.87 27.74 -42.14
N CYS A 27 4.63 27.73 -41.04
CA CYS A 27 4.09 27.47 -39.71
C CYS A 27 3.31 28.69 -39.21
N GLU A 28 2.02 28.55 -38.88
CA GLU A 28 1.23 29.64 -38.33
C GLU A 28 1.71 30.01 -36.92
N LEU A 29 1.81 31.31 -36.64
CA LEU A 29 2.15 31.79 -35.30
C LEU A 29 0.88 31.83 -34.45
N PRO A 30 0.92 31.34 -33.20
CA PRO A 30 -0.23 31.38 -32.31
C PRO A 30 -0.60 32.84 -31.98
N SER A 31 -1.73 33.30 -32.53
CA SER A 31 -2.19 34.69 -32.39
C SER A 31 -2.36 35.12 -30.93
N PHE A 32 -2.81 34.22 -30.06
CA PHE A 32 -2.97 34.47 -28.63
C PHE A 32 -1.65 34.75 -27.89
N LEU A 33 -0.50 34.28 -28.40
CA LEU A 33 0.83 34.59 -27.84
C LEU A 33 1.43 35.89 -28.39
N LEU A 34 0.84 36.46 -29.45
CA LEU A 34 1.26 37.71 -30.07
C LEU A 34 0.49 38.94 -29.54
N GLN A 35 -0.53 38.71 -28.70
CA GLN A 35 -1.35 39.77 -28.11
C GLN A 35 -0.71 40.31 -26.82
N GLY A 36 -0.93 41.61 -26.55
CA GLY A 36 -0.45 42.29 -25.35
C GLY A 36 0.91 42.98 -25.53
N GLU A 37 1.49 43.45 -24.42
CA GLU A 37 2.76 44.14 -24.43
C GLU A 37 3.94 43.18 -24.68
N LYS A 38 4.85 43.57 -25.57
CA LYS A 38 6.09 42.83 -25.81
C LYS A 38 6.96 42.87 -24.55
N LYS A 39 7.06 41.72 -23.88
CA LYS A 39 7.97 41.58 -22.74
C LYS A 39 9.42 41.65 -23.22
N PRO A 40 10.29 42.41 -22.55
CA PRO A 40 11.72 42.42 -22.86
C PRO A 40 12.37 41.11 -22.41
N GLY A 41 13.50 40.78 -23.04
CA GLY A 41 14.50 39.89 -22.47
C GLY A 41 15.44 40.65 -21.56
N TYR A 42 16.47 39.98 -21.06
CA TYR A 42 17.53 40.62 -20.28
C TYR A 42 18.90 40.17 -20.77
N ILE A 43 19.81 41.13 -20.95
CA ILE A 43 21.23 40.86 -21.12
C ILE A 43 21.89 41.05 -19.76
N TYR A 44 22.66 40.07 -19.33
CA TYR A 44 23.49 40.15 -18.14
C TYR A 44 24.90 40.61 -18.49
N THR A 45 25.24 41.82 -18.03
CA THR A 45 26.53 42.46 -18.26
C THR A 45 27.05 43.01 -16.93
N ASN A 46 28.29 42.65 -16.56
CA ASN A 46 28.99 43.20 -15.39
C ASN A 46 28.17 43.23 -14.08
N GLY A 47 27.42 42.16 -13.80
CA GLY A 47 26.65 42.04 -12.55
C GLY A 47 25.26 42.67 -12.58
N LYS A 48 24.80 43.18 -13.73
CA LYS A 48 23.48 43.82 -13.88
C LYS A 48 22.69 43.17 -15.01
N LEU A 49 21.37 43.22 -14.88
CA LEU A 49 20.43 42.86 -15.95
C LEU A 49 19.97 44.14 -16.65
N GLU A 50 20.23 44.23 -17.94
CA GLU A 50 19.78 45.30 -18.81
C GLU A 50 18.63 44.80 -19.70
N PRO A 51 17.49 45.52 -19.79
CA PRO A 51 16.39 45.13 -20.66
C PRO A 51 16.85 45.06 -22.12
N TRP A 52 16.50 43.97 -22.79
CA TRP A 52 16.73 43.77 -24.21
C TRP A 52 15.41 43.68 -24.95
N TYR A 53 15.28 44.45 -26.02
CA TYR A 53 14.04 44.54 -26.81
C TYR A 53 14.22 43.87 -28.17
N TRP A 54 13.10 43.36 -28.69
CA TRP A 54 13.02 42.74 -30.00
C TRP A 54 11.96 43.42 -30.84
N GLU A 55 12.22 43.49 -32.14
CA GLU A 55 11.44 44.32 -33.06
C GLU A 55 10.22 43.59 -33.59
N GLY A 56 10.37 42.32 -33.99
CA GLY A 56 9.22 41.57 -34.49
C GLY A 56 9.59 40.23 -35.10
N PHE A 57 8.64 39.70 -35.87
CA PHE A 57 8.80 38.48 -36.65
C PHE A 57 8.86 38.83 -38.14
N SER A 58 9.72 38.15 -38.89
CA SER A 58 9.84 38.27 -40.34
C SER A 58 10.08 36.90 -40.98
N ASN A 59 9.80 36.80 -42.27
CA ASN A 59 10.13 35.61 -43.06
C ASN A 59 11.42 35.87 -43.84
N TYR A 60 12.41 34.98 -43.71
CA TYR A 60 13.67 35.07 -44.41
C TYR A 60 14.17 33.67 -44.78
N ASN A 61 14.56 33.45 -46.04
CA ASN A 61 15.03 32.15 -46.57
C ASN A 61 14.18 30.94 -46.11
N ASP A 62 12.86 31.02 -46.33
CA ASP A 62 11.87 29.99 -45.94
C ASP A 62 11.81 29.67 -44.44
N LYS A 63 12.36 30.54 -43.59
CA LYS A 63 12.27 30.46 -42.13
C LYS A 63 11.51 31.65 -41.55
N LYS A 64 10.79 31.41 -40.45
CA LYS A 64 10.32 32.46 -39.56
C LYS A 64 11.44 32.84 -38.59
N CYS A 65 11.65 34.13 -38.48
CA CYS A 65 12.75 34.70 -37.71
C CYS A 65 12.23 35.76 -36.75
N LEU A 66 12.71 35.74 -35.51
CA LEU A 66 12.60 36.85 -34.57
C LEU A 66 13.75 37.81 -34.85
N TYR A 67 13.49 39.09 -35.14
CA TYR A 67 14.54 40.06 -35.47
C TYR A 67 14.64 41.19 -34.45
N PHE A 68 15.84 41.75 -34.32
CA PHE A 68 16.25 42.71 -33.30
C PHE A 68 17.53 43.44 -33.73
N ASP A 69 17.88 44.51 -33.01
CA ASP A 69 19.08 45.29 -33.32
C ASP A 69 20.35 44.43 -33.36
N PRO A 70 21.33 44.75 -34.24
CA PRO A 70 22.50 43.90 -34.46
C PRO A 70 23.26 43.56 -33.18
N ILE A 71 23.23 42.28 -32.83
CA ILE A 71 24.05 41.66 -31.78
C ILE A 71 24.49 40.27 -32.23
N GLU A 72 25.73 39.91 -31.94
CA GLU A 72 26.28 38.61 -32.26
C GLU A 72 25.92 37.62 -31.15
N LEU A 73 25.10 36.63 -31.49
CA LEU A 73 24.58 35.64 -30.54
C LEU A 73 25.09 34.24 -30.87
N TYR A 74 25.31 33.48 -29.81
CA TYR A 74 25.65 32.08 -29.85
C TYR A 74 24.62 31.29 -29.02
N PRO A 75 23.95 30.28 -29.60
CA PRO A 75 22.95 29.49 -28.87
C PRO A 75 23.62 28.63 -27.79
N LEU A 76 22.84 28.25 -26.76
CA LEU A 76 23.31 27.39 -25.67
C LEU A 76 23.99 26.09 -26.12
N SER A 77 23.58 25.54 -27.27
CA SER A 77 24.20 24.33 -27.83
C SER A 77 25.69 24.49 -28.12
N GLN A 78 26.19 25.72 -28.33
CA GLN A 78 27.60 25.98 -28.59
C GLN A 78 28.49 25.80 -27.35
N LEU A 79 27.93 25.65 -26.14
CA LEU A 79 28.71 25.26 -24.95
C LEU A 79 29.41 23.90 -25.13
N ALA A 80 28.88 23.04 -26.01
CA ALA A 80 29.46 21.75 -26.34
C ALA A 80 30.35 21.79 -27.59
N SER A 81 30.67 22.97 -28.12
CA SER A 81 31.48 23.16 -29.33
C SER A 81 32.35 24.42 -29.20
N SER A 82 32.11 25.45 -30.01
CA SER A 82 32.89 26.70 -30.08
C SER A 82 33.01 27.49 -28.77
N LEU A 83 32.08 27.33 -27.83
CA LEU A 83 32.12 28.01 -26.52
C LEU A 83 32.61 27.10 -25.38
N ARG A 84 33.10 25.88 -25.66
CA ARG A 84 33.43 24.88 -24.64
C ARG A 84 34.42 25.39 -23.58
N ASN A 85 35.49 26.08 -23.98
CA ASN A 85 36.47 26.62 -23.04
C ASN A 85 35.94 27.82 -22.23
N LYS A 86 34.95 28.53 -22.78
CA LYS A 86 34.28 29.65 -22.10
C LYS A 86 33.15 29.18 -21.19
N ALA A 87 32.73 27.92 -21.29
CA ALA A 87 31.56 27.38 -20.59
C ALA A 87 31.56 27.62 -19.07
N PRO A 88 32.67 27.48 -18.32
CA PRO A 88 32.64 27.75 -16.87
C PRO A 88 32.21 29.19 -16.55
N LYS A 89 32.79 30.15 -17.25
CA LYS A 89 32.45 31.57 -17.12
C LYS A 89 31.02 31.85 -17.56
N LEU A 90 30.60 31.31 -18.71
CA LEU A 90 29.26 31.53 -19.28
C LEU A 90 28.15 30.91 -18.43
N ILE A 91 28.35 29.69 -17.90
CA ILE A 91 27.40 29.01 -17.01
C ILE A 91 27.30 29.76 -15.68
N LEU A 92 28.43 30.24 -15.14
CA LEU A 92 28.42 31.05 -13.92
C LEU A 92 27.71 32.39 -14.14
N ASN A 93 27.95 33.06 -15.27
CA ASN A 93 27.24 34.28 -15.64
C ASN A 93 25.74 34.03 -15.81
N LEU A 94 25.35 32.90 -16.41
CA LEU A 94 23.95 32.50 -16.51
C LEU A 94 23.34 32.28 -15.12
N ALA A 95 24.03 31.59 -14.21
CA ALA A 95 23.56 31.39 -12.84
C ALA A 95 23.37 32.73 -12.11
N LYS A 96 24.33 33.67 -12.25
CA LYS A 96 24.25 35.03 -11.70
C LYS A 96 23.08 35.81 -12.32
N ALA A 97 22.88 35.73 -13.63
CA ALA A 97 21.76 36.37 -14.32
C ALA A 97 20.39 35.84 -13.85
N LEU A 98 20.24 34.51 -13.74
CA LEU A 98 19.02 33.86 -13.26
C LEU A 98 18.73 34.21 -11.79
N ASN A 99 19.76 34.32 -10.94
CA ASN A 99 19.60 34.74 -9.55
C ASN A 99 19.07 36.17 -9.40
N LEU A 100 19.29 37.04 -10.39
CA LEU A 100 18.79 38.42 -10.43
C LEU A 100 17.41 38.55 -11.09
N CYS A 101 16.94 37.53 -11.81
CA CYS A 101 15.64 37.57 -12.48
C CYS A 101 14.48 37.36 -11.49
N ASP A 102 13.36 38.04 -11.73
CA ASP A 102 12.12 37.82 -10.99
C ASP A 102 11.46 36.47 -11.34
N SER A 103 10.77 35.86 -10.36
CA SER A 103 10.09 34.58 -10.52
C SER A 103 9.07 34.59 -11.66
N LYS A 104 8.37 35.71 -11.93
CA LYS A 104 7.38 35.82 -13.00
C LYS A 104 8.03 35.86 -14.38
N PHE A 105 9.25 36.37 -14.49
CA PHE A 105 9.99 36.34 -15.75
C PHE A 105 10.53 34.93 -16.05
N LEU A 106 11.02 34.23 -15.02
CA LEU A 106 11.54 32.88 -15.17
C LEU A 106 10.44 31.86 -15.44
N ASP A 107 9.40 31.83 -14.60
CA ASP A 107 8.21 30.95 -14.72
C ASP A 107 8.56 29.51 -15.14
N LEU A 108 9.22 28.80 -14.22
CA LEU A 108 9.86 27.49 -14.41
C LEU A 108 8.86 26.33 -14.31
N GLN A 109 7.87 26.25 -15.21
CA GLN A 109 6.83 25.21 -15.19
C GLN A 109 7.37 23.77 -15.09
N ASN A 110 8.50 23.48 -15.76
CA ASN A 110 9.14 22.16 -15.76
C ASN A 110 10.45 22.15 -14.96
N GLY A 111 10.64 23.10 -14.05
CA GLY A 111 11.85 23.25 -13.24
C GLY A 111 13.07 23.82 -13.99
N ILE A 112 13.03 23.95 -15.31
CA ILE A 112 14.17 24.41 -16.12
C ILE A 112 13.88 25.75 -16.81
N ILE A 113 14.95 26.44 -17.18
CA ILE A 113 14.90 27.44 -18.25
C ILE A 113 15.22 26.77 -19.60
N SER A 114 14.32 26.85 -20.58
CA SER A 114 14.53 26.23 -21.89
C SER A 114 15.79 26.76 -22.58
N ALA A 115 16.52 25.91 -23.28
CA ALA A 115 17.74 26.28 -24.01
C ALA A 115 17.48 27.37 -25.06
N TRP A 116 16.27 27.40 -25.63
CA TRP A 116 15.80 28.46 -26.53
C TRP A 116 15.77 29.85 -25.95
N ARG A 117 15.79 29.98 -24.63
CA ARG A 117 15.81 31.27 -23.96
C ARG A 117 17.22 31.77 -23.72
N ILE A 118 18.25 30.95 -23.92
CA ILE A 118 19.61 31.25 -23.50
C ILE A 118 20.50 31.42 -24.72
N PHE A 119 21.04 32.61 -24.86
CA PHE A 119 22.06 32.95 -25.84
C PHE A 119 23.25 33.60 -25.13
N PHE A 120 24.43 33.39 -25.69
CA PHE A 120 25.67 34.03 -25.26
C PHE A 120 26.09 35.06 -26.30
N THR A 121 26.78 36.11 -25.87
CA THR A 121 27.37 37.11 -26.78
C THR A 121 28.87 36.87 -26.93
N LYS A 122 29.49 37.53 -27.92
CA LYS A 122 30.95 37.49 -28.11
C LYS A 122 31.74 38.03 -26.91
N ASP A 123 31.10 38.91 -26.14
CA ASP A 123 31.66 39.61 -24.97
C ASP A 123 31.42 38.83 -23.66
N ASP A 124 31.09 37.54 -23.77
CA ASP A 124 30.80 36.61 -22.67
C ASP A 124 29.58 36.99 -21.81
N GLU A 125 28.65 37.75 -22.39
CA GLU A 125 27.38 38.13 -21.76
C GLU A 125 26.32 37.06 -21.98
N VAL A 126 25.24 37.13 -21.21
CA VAL A 126 24.14 36.17 -21.28
C VAL A 126 22.84 36.90 -21.61
N LEU A 127 22.27 36.60 -22.77
CA LEU A 127 20.92 37.02 -23.15
C LEU A 127 19.91 35.94 -22.72
N ILE A 128 18.93 36.36 -21.93
CA ILE A 128 17.79 35.55 -21.52
C ILE A 128 16.52 36.09 -22.17
N LEU A 129 15.89 35.29 -23.03
CA LEU A 129 14.63 35.65 -23.67
C LEU A 129 13.45 35.54 -22.69
N PRO A 130 12.40 36.36 -22.85
CA PRO A 130 11.14 36.18 -22.13
C PRO A 130 10.48 34.85 -22.46
N ARG A 131 9.70 34.32 -21.52
CA ARG A 131 8.96 33.06 -21.70
C ARG A 131 8.03 33.08 -22.92
N THR A 132 7.37 34.20 -23.21
CA THR A 132 6.45 34.32 -24.36
C THR A 132 7.12 33.93 -25.68
N LEU A 133 8.39 34.31 -25.89
CA LEU A 133 9.14 33.90 -27.08
C LEU A 133 9.45 32.40 -27.07
N SER A 134 9.79 31.83 -25.91
CA SER A 134 9.97 30.38 -25.78
C SER A 134 8.69 29.59 -26.08
N ASP A 135 7.54 30.09 -25.65
CA ASP A 135 6.24 29.45 -25.89
C ASP A 135 5.89 29.49 -27.38
N ILE A 136 6.18 30.60 -28.06
CA ILE A 136 6.07 30.72 -29.52
C ILE A 136 6.99 29.71 -30.19
N PHE A 137 8.28 29.69 -29.86
CA PHE A 137 9.26 28.77 -30.47
C PHE A 137 8.87 27.30 -30.26
N SER A 138 8.38 26.97 -29.07
CA SER A 138 7.91 25.62 -28.72
C SER A 138 6.70 25.18 -29.54
N SER A 139 5.70 26.07 -29.66
CA SER A 139 4.45 25.78 -30.37
C SER A 139 4.64 25.51 -31.87
N THR A 140 5.65 26.13 -32.48
CA THR A 140 5.95 26.01 -33.90
C THR A 140 7.02 24.96 -34.22
N SER A 141 7.62 24.34 -33.19
CA SER A 141 8.71 23.38 -33.35
C SER A 141 8.20 21.94 -33.45
N SER A 142 8.96 21.08 -34.14
CA SER A 142 8.71 19.63 -34.10
C SER A 142 9.02 19.05 -32.71
N GLU A 143 8.49 17.85 -32.42
CA GLU A 143 8.72 17.18 -31.14
C GLU A 143 10.22 16.94 -30.86
N LYS A 144 10.99 16.57 -31.87
CA LYS A 144 12.44 16.37 -31.76
C LYS A 144 13.16 17.67 -31.37
N VAL A 145 12.74 18.81 -31.92
CA VAL A 145 13.35 20.11 -31.59
C VAL A 145 12.93 20.55 -30.17
N ARG A 146 11.66 20.36 -29.79
CA ARG A 146 11.19 20.57 -28.39
C ARG A 146 11.97 19.71 -27.40
N PHE A 147 12.18 18.44 -27.73
CA PHE A 147 12.93 17.52 -26.88
C PHE A 147 14.36 18.03 -26.64
N ASN A 148 15.04 18.44 -27.71
CA ASN A 148 16.42 18.90 -27.63
C ASN A 148 16.59 20.20 -26.85
N ASN A 149 15.61 21.10 -26.88
CA ASN A 149 15.73 22.42 -26.25
C ASN A 149 15.10 22.52 -24.86
N SER A 150 14.26 21.55 -24.48
CA SER A 150 13.62 21.52 -23.16
C SER A 150 13.70 20.13 -22.52
N ASN A 151 13.02 19.13 -23.08
CA ASN A 151 12.76 17.88 -22.36
C ASN A 151 14.01 17.06 -22.03
N SER A 152 15.09 17.22 -22.78
CA SER A 152 16.38 16.57 -22.53
C SER A 152 17.15 17.11 -21.32
N PHE A 153 16.70 18.23 -20.73
CA PHE A 153 17.23 18.80 -19.49
C PHE A 153 16.29 18.63 -18.28
N ILE A 154 15.09 18.08 -18.48
CA ILE A 154 14.12 17.92 -17.39
C ILE A 154 14.53 16.74 -16.50
N HIS A 155 14.66 17.01 -15.21
CA HIS A 155 14.87 16.01 -14.16
C HIS A 155 13.59 15.91 -13.31
N ALA A 156 12.80 14.85 -13.46
CA ALA A 156 11.46 14.79 -12.83
C ALA A 156 11.46 14.45 -11.32
N ASN A 157 12.57 13.91 -10.79
CA ASN A 157 12.64 13.36 -9.42
C ASN A 157 13.49 14.23 -8.48
N ILE A 158 13.44 15.55 -8.64
CA ILE A 158 14.17 16.52 -7.78
C ILE A 158 13.22 17.53 -7.15
N LEU A 159 13.69 18.17 -6.08
CA LEU A 159 12.93 19.23 -5.44
C LEU A 159 12.84 20.46 -6.35
N PRO A 160 11.66 21.10 -6.48
CA PRO A 160 11.50 22.31 -7.28
C PRO A 160 12.54 23.39 -6.95
N SER A 161 12.83 23.63 -5.67
CA SER A 161 13.83 24.59 -5.19
C SER A 161 15.27 24.31 -5.66
N PHE A 162 15.56 23.10 -6.12
CA PHE A 162 16.90 22.67 -6.53
C PHE A 162 17.08 22.65 -8.06
N THR A 163 16.02 22.89 -8.84
CA THR A 163 16.02 22.58 -10.28
C THR A 163 17.00 23.42 -11.09
N LEU A 164 17.20 24.71 -10.76
CA LEU A 164 18.20 25.52 -11.46
C LEU A 164 19.64 25.13 -11.10
N ILE A 165 19.90 24.72 -9.85
CA ILE A 165 21.21 24.20 -9.43
C ILE A 165 21.53 22.93 -10.22
N ASP A 166 20.57 22.01 -10.29
CA ASP A 166 20.66 20.80 -11.09
C ASP A 166 20.91 21.15 -12.57
N GLN A 167 20.13 22.06 -13.16
CA GLN A 167 20.32 22.49 -14.54
C GLN A 167 21.72 23.06 -14.81
N MET A 168 22.28 23.89 -13.92
CA MET A 168 23.64 24.42 -14.12
C MET A 168 24.68 23.29 -14.12
N ALA A 169 24.54 22.29 -13.24
CA ALA A 169 25.38 21.10 -13.26
C ALA A 169 25.20 20.28 -14.56
N GLN A 170 23.98 20.18 -15.09
CA GLN A 170 23.73 19.55 -16.39
C GLN A 170 24.41 20.31 -17.54
N LEU A 171 24.49 21.64 -17.49
CA LEU A 171 25.18 22.44 -18.51
C LEU A 171 26.70 22.22 -18.46
N TYR A 172 27.27 22.10 -17.26
CA TYR A 172 28.68 21.72 -17.09
C TYR A 172 28.96 20.34 -17.67
N TYR A 173 28.10 19.36 -17.35
CA TYR A 173 28.17 18.02 -17.92
C TYR A 173 28.10 18.05 -19.46
N PHE A 174 27.15 18.82 -20.00
CA PHE A 174 26.95 18.95 -21.45
C PHE A 174 28.14 19.61 -22.14
N ALA A 175 28.73 20.65 -21.54
CA ALA A 175 29.92 21.30 -22.10
C ALA A 175 31.12 20.35 -22.16
N MET A 176 31.34 19.54 -21.11
CA MET A 176 32.46 18.58 -21.06
C MET A 176 32.31 17.41 -22.03
N THR A 177 31.07 16.97 -22.31
CA THR A 177 30.84 15.66 -22.97
C THR A 177 30.08 15.74 -24.29
N SER A 178 29.50 16.90 -24.62
CA SER A 178 28.53 17.08 -25.71
C SER A 178 27.25 16.24 -25.60
N ILE A 179 27.06 15.53 -24.48
CA ILE A 179 25.92 14.67 -24.20
C ILE A 179 25.11 15.29 -23.06
N LYS A 180 23.78 15.34 -23.17
CA LYS A 180 22.96 15.81 -22.04
C LYS A 180 22.71 14.66 -21.07
N PRO A 181 22.73 14.90 -19.74
CA PRO A 181 22.55 13.85 -18.74
C PRO A 181 21.30 12.98 -18.93
N PHE A 182 20.21 13.56 -19.45
CA PHE A 182 18.90 12.91 -19.57
C PHE A 182 18.39 12.78 -21.01
N GLU A 183 19.31 12.83 -21.98
CA GLU A 183 18.98 12.71 -23.40
C GLU A 183 18.33 11.36 -23.75
N TYR A 184 18.83 10.27 -23.15
CA TYR A 184 18.40 8.92 -23.49
C TYR A 184 17.17 8.51 -22.69
N GLU A 185 16.20 7.88 -23.37
CA GLU A 185 14.98 7.35 -22.74
C GLU A 185 15.29 6.32 -21.65
N THR A 186 16.35 5.54 -21.83
CA THR A 186 16.83 4.54 -20.87
C THR A 186 17.18 5.16 -19.52
N ILE A 187 17.81 6.34 -19.55
CA ILE A 187 18.17 7.11 -18.35
C ILE A 187 16.92 7.69 -17.69
N ARG A 188 16.03 8.32 -18.48
CA ARG A 188 14.77 8.89 -17.96
C ARG A 188 13.88 7.81 -17.33
N SER A 189 13.80 6.63 -17.95
CA SER A 189 13.11 5.46 -17.43
C SER A 189 13.78 4.87 -16.18
N ASN A 190 15.10 5.03 -16.03
CA ASN A 190 15.88 4.60 -14.87
C ASN A 190 16.01 5.69 -13.81
N ARG A 191 14.88 6.36 -13.51
CA ARG A 191 14.78 7.40 -12.47
C ARG A 191 15.79 8.54 -12.65
N TYR A 192 16.14 8.88 -13.89
CA TYR A 192 17.04 9.99 -14.20
C TYR A 192 18.45 9.83 -13.57
N LYS A 193 18.94 8.59 -13.46
CA LYS A 193 20.35 8.34 -13.10
C LYS A 193 21.23 8.54 -14.32
N SER A 194 21.90 9.68 -14.40
CA SER A 194 22.79 9.98 -15.54
C SER A 194 23.95 8.99 -15.61
N ILE A 195 24.64 8.98 -16.75
CA ILE A 195 25.91 8.27 -16.84
C ILE A 195 26.90 8.98 -15.92
N ASP A 196 27.77 8.22 -15.27
CA ASP A 196 28.81 8.79 -14.42
C ASP A 196 29.72 9.68 -15.28
N LEU A 197 29.78 10.97 -14.93
CA LEU A 197 30.56 11.95 -15.67
C LEU A 197 32.04 11.57 -15.72
N LYS A 198 32.59 10.99 -14.64
CA LYS A 198 33.99 10.54 -14.57
C LYS A 198 34.31 9.50 -15.63
N LEU A 199 33.37 8.60 -15.88
CA LEU A 199 33.53 7.56 -16.90
C LEU A 199 33.45 8.15 -18.31
N LEU A 200 32.59 9.14 -18.52
CA LEU A 200 32.49 9.80 -19.82
C LEU A 200 33.74 10.62 -20.13
N VAL A 201 34.22 11.47 -19.20
CA VAL A 201 35.42 12.28 -19.44
C VAL A 201 36.65 11.40 -19.65
N GLN A 202 36.75 10.26 -18.96
CA GLN A 202 37.82 9.28 -19.22
C GLN A 202 37.69 8.62 -20.59
N ALA A 203 36.48 8.22 -20.99
CA ALA A 203 36.25 7.57 -22.27
C ALA A 203 36.46 8.50 -23.47
N LEU A 204 36.25 9.80 -23.25
CA LEU A 204 36.43 10.88 -24.21
C LEU A 204 37.81 11.55 -24.12
N GLU A 205 38.69 11.07 -23.25
CA GLU A 205 40.04 11.62 -23.03
C GLU A 205 40.03 13.13 -22.75
N VAL A 206 39.01 13.61 -22.05
CA VAL A 206 38.82 15.01 -21.69
C VAL A 206 39.75 15.37 -20.54
N ASN A 207 40.66 16.31 -20.79
CA ASN A 207 41.58 16.81 -19.77
C ASN A 207 40.88 17.80 -18.84
N VAL A 208 40.29 17.30 -17.76
CA VAL A 208 39.57 18.12 -16.77
C VAL A 208 39.91 17.70 -15.35
N ASP A 209 39.84 18.65 -14.42
CA ASP A 209 39.98 18.39 -12.99
C ASP A 209 38.91 17.40 -12.49
N PHE A 210 39.37 16.25 -11.98
CA PHE A 210 38.48 15.22 -11.44
C PHE A 210 37.72 15.67 -10.20
N ASP A 211 38.22 16.63 -9.42
CA ASP A 211 37.48 17.17 -8.28
C ASP A 211 36.25 17.95 -8.75
N LEU A 212 36.36 18.68 -9.86
CA LEU A 212 35.23 19.34 -10.51
C LEU A 212 34.23 18.32 -11.05
N VAL A 213 34.71 17.27 -11.72
CA VAL A 213 33.89 16.18 -12.24
C VAL A 213 33.09 15.51 -11.12
N ASP A 214 33.75 15.18 -10.00
CA ASP A 214 33.10 14.54 -8.86
C ASP A 214 32.09 15.49 -8.18
N LYS A 215 32.37 16.80 -8.13
CA LYS A 215 31.40 17.83 -7.66
C LYS A 215 30.14 17.88 -8.53
N ILE A 216 30.28 17.94 -9.86
CA ILE A 216 29.14 17.97 -10.80
C ILE A 216 28.36 16.68 -10.72
N ASN A 217 29.04 15.54 -10.78
CA ASN A 217 28.41 14.22 -10.73
C ASN A 217 27.64 14.03 -9.41
N LYS A 218 28.18 14.53 -8.29
CA LYS A 218 27.50 14.50 -6.99
C LYS A 218 26.20 15.29 -7.01
N ILE A 219 26.17 16.50 -7.60
CA ILE A 219 24.96 17.34 -7.69
C ILE A 219 23.84 16.58 -8.42
N LEU A 220 24.15 15.97 -9.56
CA LEU A 220 23.19 15.25 -10.40
C LEU A 220 22.62 13.97 -9.74
N HIS A 221 23.26 13.48 -8.68
CA HIS A 221 22.91 12.22 -8.00
C HIS A 221 22.51 12.39 -6.53
N LEU A 222 22.25 13.61 -6.07
CA LEU A 222 21.81 13.84 -4.69
C LEU A 222 20.42 13.24 -4.42
N SER A 223 20.27 12.63 -3.25
CA SER A 223 18.96 12.26 -2.71
C SER A 223 18.11 13.49 -2.39
N LEU A 224 16.78 13.34 -2.41
CA LEU A 224 15.82 14.41 -2.06
C LEU A 224 16.11 15.09 -0.70
N SER A 225 16.58 14.37 0.31
CA SER A 225 16.95 14.99 1.60
C SER A 225 18.10 15.97 1.43
N LYS A 226 19.17 15.57 0.74
CA LYS A 226 20.36 16.40 0.52
C LYS A 226 20.09 17.60 -0.39
N THR A 227 19.23 17.45 -1.39
CA THR A 227 18.82 18.59 -2.23
C THR A 227 18.01 19.61 -1.41
N ARG A 228 17.24 19.16 -0.42
CA ARG A 228 16.52 20.04 0.53
C ARG A 228 17.51 20.78 1.42
N ASP A 229 18.50 20.10 1.96
CA ASP A 229 19.51 20.71 2.84
C ASP A 229 20.29 21.82 2.13
N ILE A 230 20.52 21.66 0.82
CA ILE A 230 21.21 22.67 -0.01
C ILE A 230 20.28 23.83 -0.38
N SER A 231 19.10 23.54 -0.89
CA SER A 231 18.20 24.58 -1.41
C SER A 231 17.36 25.27 -0.34
N ALA A 232 17.27 24.70 0.87
CA ALA A 232 16.54 25.21 2.02
C ALA A 232 15.09 25.67 1.72
N ASN A 233 14.42 25.00 0.76
CA ASN A 233 13.09 25.36 0.24
C ASN A 233 12.98 26.79 -0.32
N TYR A 234 14.10 27.45 -0.64
CA TYR A 234 14.08 28.72 -1.34
C TYR A 234 13.49 28.57 -2.75
N LYS A 235 13.07 29.69 -3.34
CA LYS A 235 12.77 29.72 -4.77
C LYS A 235 14.00 29.31 -5.59
N PRO A 236 13.84 28.64 -6.74
CA PRO A 236 14.98 28.10 -7.50
C PRO A 236 16.05 29.15 -7.83
N GLU A 237 15.63 30.36 -8.19
CA GLU A 237 16.51 31.47 -8.51
C GLU A 237 17.29 31.99 -7.30
N ILE A 238 16.71 31.95 -6.10
CA ILE A 238 17.40 32.35 -4.86
C ILE A 238 18.37 31.25 -4.44
N ALA A 239 17.98 29.98 -4.58
CA ALA A 239 18.81 28.82 -4.24
C ALA A 239 20.10 28.77 -5.08
N LEU A 240 20.11 29.32 -6.29
CA LEU A 240 21.31 29.43 -7.13
C LEU A 240 22.49 30.12 -6.46
N LYS A 241 22.28 30.96 -5.44
CA LYS A 241 23.37 31.56 -4.66
C LYS A 241 24.36 30.49 -4.15
N TRP A 242 23.84 29.34 -3.69
CA TRP A 242 24.67 28.21 -3.25
C TRP A 242 25.60 27.70 -4.34
N PHE A 243 25.11 27.66 -5.58
CA PHE A 243 25.86 27.21 -6.75
C PHE A 243 26.91 28.25 -7.13
N ILE A 244 26.52 29.53 -7.20
CA ILE A 244 27.40 30.64 -7.55
C ILE A 244 28.62 30.67 -6.62
N GLU A 245 28.42 30.56 -5.30
CA GLU A 245 29.51 30.57 -4.31
C GLU A 245 30.50 29.40 -4.45
N ARG A 246 30.05 28.25 -4.97
CA ARG A 246 30.86 27.02 -5.07
C ARG A 246 31.56 26.82 -6.41
N PHE A 247 31.01 27.46 -7.44
CA PHE A 247 31.50 27.36 -8.81
C PHE A 247 32.18 28.65 -9.27
N ASP A 248 32.39 29.61 -8.36
CA ASP A 248 33.20 30.80 -8.61
C ASP A 248 34.65 30.39 -8.88
N ASN A 249 35.27 31.01 -9.89
CA ASN A 249 36.67 30.79 -10.29
C ASN A 249 37.00 29.40 -10.87
N ILE A 250 35.99 28.64 -11.33
CA ILE A 250 36.26 27.45 -12.13
C ILE A 250 36.77 27.85 -13.51
N THR A 251 37.86 27.24 -13.92
CA THR A 251 38.43 27.34 -15.27
C THR A 251 38.83 25.96 -15.75
N TRP A 252 38.76 25.73 -17.06
CA TRP A 252 39.30 24.54 -17.68
C TRP A 252 39.85 24.85 -19.06
N ASP A 253 40.57 23.88 -19.62
CA ASP A 253 41.06 23.90 -20.99
C ASP A 253 40.74 22.57 -21.68
N LEU A 254 39.75 22.59 -22.57
CA LEU A 254 39.19 21.42 -23.26
C LEU A 254 39.40 21.51 -24.79
N GLU A 255 40.47 22.16 -25.26
CA GLU A 255 40.77 22.33 -26.70
C GLU A 255 40.83 21.02 -27.51
N ASN A 256 41.09 19.89 -26.86
CA ASN A 256 41.37 18.60 -27.53
C ASN A 256 40.14 17.79 -27.97
N ILE A 257 38.92 18.20 -27.65
CA ILE A 257 37.74 17.47 -28.12
C ILE A 257 37.33 18.07 -29.47
N GLU A 258 37.36 17.26 -30.54
CA GLU A 258 36.89 17.65 -31.87
C GLU A 258 35.60 18.49 -31.79
N ASP A 259 35.51 19.53 -32.61
CA ASP A 259 34.38 20.48 -32.64
C ASP A 259 33.14 19.86 -33.31
N ARG A 260 32.81 18.63 -32.90
CA ARG A 260 31.63 17.87 -33.30
C ARG A 260 30.88 17.39 -32.06
N THR A 261 29.56 17.28 -32.21
CA THR A 261 28.71 16.69 -31.19
C THR A 261 28.99 15.19 -31.07
N ILE A 262 29.49 14.78 -29.91
CA ILE A 262 29.72 13.36 -29.60
C ILE A 262 28.41 12.70 -29.18
N THR A 263 28.14 11.51 -29.68
CA THR A 263 26.96 10.69 -29.36
C THR A 263 27.36 9.44 -28.58
N ILE A 264 26.39 8.76 -27.93
CA ILE A 264 26.66 7.45 -27.29
C ILE A 264 27.13 6.41 -28.32
N ASP A 265 26.73 6.53 -29.59
CA ASP A 265 27.17 5.61 -30.63
C ASP A 265 28.68 5.74 -30.91
N ASP A 266 29.23 6.96 -30.82
CA ASP A 266 30.68 7.20 -30.92
C ASP A 266 31.44 6.53 -29.76
N LEU A 267 30.80 6.41 -28.59
CA LEU A 267 31.36 5.76 -27.41
C LEU A 267 31.38 4.23 -27.49
N LYS A 268 30.67 3.60 -28.44
CA LYS A 268 30.58 2.13 -28.52
C LYS A 268 31.91 1.44 -28.79
N ASN A 269 32.87 2.14 -29.40
CA ASN A 269 34.17 1.57 -29.77
C ASN A 269 35.18 1.55 -28.61
N ASN A 270 34.87 2.17 -27.47
CA ASN A 270 35.70 2.15 -26.28
C ASN A 270 35.18 1.07 -25.28
N LYS A 271 36.07 0.18 -24.84
CA LYS A 271 35.74 -0.98 -23.97
C LYS A 271 35.10 -0.55 -22.64
N VAL A 272 35.47 0.61 -22.09
CA VAL A 272 34.92 1.12 -20.82
C VAL A 272 33.45 1.53 -20.99
N THR A 273 33.14 2.19 -22.10
CA THR A 273 31.79 2.65 -22.44
C THR A 273 30.90 1.54 -22.99
N GLU A 274 31.45 0.52 -23.64
CA GLU A 274 30.70 -0.68 -24.04
C GLU A 274 30.07 -1.37 -22.81
N GLN A 275 30.85 -1.58 -21.75
CA GLN A 275 30.33 -2.18 -20.52
C GLN A 275 29.24 -1.33 -19.86
N LEU A 276 29.32 0.00 -19.97
CA LEU A 276 28.31 0.92 -19.46
C LEU A 276 27.03 0.84 -20.26
N ILE A 277 27.12 0.85 -21.59
CA ILE A 277 25.96 0.70 -22.47
C ILE A 277 25.26 -0.64 -22.19
N LEU A 278 26.02 -1.72 -22.03
CA LEU A 278 25.47 -3.03 -21.67
C LEU A 278 24.77 -3.02 -20.30
N LYS A 279 25.35 -2.37 -19.28
CA LYS A 279 24.71 -2.20 -17.96
C LYS A 279 23.42 -1.40 -18.05
N LEU A 280 23.41 -0.30 -18.82
CA LEU A 280 22.23 0.52 -19.04
C LEU A 280 21.12 -0.27 -19.74
N GLN A 281 21.44 -0.99 -20.81
CA GLN A 281 20.51 -1.85 -21.55
C GLN A 281 19.96 -2.99 -20.67
N LYS A 282 20.80 -3.62 -19.85
CA LYS A 282 20.36 -4.68 -18.92
C LYS A 282 19.39 -4.12 -17.87
N ASN A 283 19.70 -2.96 -17.30
CA ASN A 283 18.85 -2.30 -16.34
C ASN A 283 17.52 -1.87 -16.95
N GLU A 284 17.55 -1.30 -18.17
CA GLU A 284 16.36 -0.94 -18.91
C GLU A 284 15.45 -2.16 -19.14
N LYS A 285 15.99 -3.27 -19.67
CA LYS A 285 15.22 -4.51 -19.86
C LYS A 285 14.58 -4.99 -18.56
N ARG A 286 15.31 -4.92 -17.44
CA ARG A 286 14.79 -5.27 -16.11
C ARG A 286 13.65 -4.34 -15.69
N ILE A 287 13.80 -3.03 -15.86
CA ILE A 287 12.78 -2.05 -15.49
C ILE A 287 11.51 -2.24 -16.33
N ILE A 288 11.66 -2.41 -17.65
CA ILE A 288 10.54 -2.69 -18.56
C ILE A 288 9.85 -4.00 -18.16
N PHE A 289 10.61 -5.04 -17.83
CA PHE A 289 10.06 -6.31 -17.37
C PHE A 289 9.20 -6.15 -16.11
N TRP A 290 9.73 -5.53 -15.05
CA TRP A 290 8.96 -5.32 -13.82
C TRP A 290 7.76 -4.38 -14.02
N ARG A 291 7.86 -3.38 -14.91
CA ARG A 291 6.73 -2.52 -15.26
C ARG A 291 5.62 -3.28 -15.99
N LYS A 292 5.97 -4.23 -16.87
CA LYS A 292 4.99 -5.00 -17.65
C LYS A 292 4.46 -6.25 -16.94
N ARG A 293 5.28 -6.89 -16.09
CA ARG A 293 5.00 -8.21 -15.49
C ARG A 293 4.99 -8.20 -13.96
N GLY A 294 5.47 -7.15 -13.31
CA GLY A 294 5.61 -7.09 -11.85
C GLY A 294 4.29 -7.26 -11.11
N THR A 295 3.24 -6.56 -11.54
CA THR A 295 1.89 -6.68 -10.94
C THR A 295 1.35 -8.11 -11.05
N VAL A 296 1.51 -8.75 -12.21
CA VAL A 296 1.08 -10.14 -12.42
C VAL A 296 1.83 -11.09 -11.49
N ILE A 297 3.15 -10.92 -11.35
CA ILE A 297 3.97 -11.75 -10.45
C ILE A 297 3.51 -11.57 -9.00
N ILE A 298 3.32 -10.34 -8.54
CA ILE A 298 2.88 -10.04 -7.16
C ILE A 298 1.53 -10.69 -6.86
N ILE A 299 0.54 -10.54 -7.76
CA ILE A 299 -0.79 -11.14 -7.60
C ILE A 299 -0.69 -12.67 -7.53
N SER A 300 0.05 -13.29 -8.44
CA SER A 300 0.23 -14.75 -8.45
C SER A 300 0.88 -15.26 -7.16
N THR A 301 1.86 -14.55 -6.62
CA THR A 301 2.50 -14.91 -5.33
C THR A 301 1.51 -14.80 -4.16
N ILE A 302 0.68 -13.76 -4.11
CA ILE A 302 -0.34 -13.58 -3.07
C ILE A 302 -1.36 -14.73 -3.13
N VAL A 303 -1.88 -15.05 -4.33
CA VAL A 303 -2.84 -16.14 -4.51
C VAL A 303 -2.25 -17.48 -4.07
N ALA A 304 -1.00 -17.78 -4.46
CA ALA A 304 -0.32 -19.00 -4.02
C ALA A 304 -0.17 -19.06 -2.49
N ALA A 305 0.21 -17.95 -1.85
CA ALA A 305 0.32 -17.88 -0.40
C ALA A 305 -1.04 -18.12 0.30
N PHE A 306 -2.13 -17.58 -0.24
CA PHE A 306 -3.48 -17.84 0.28
C PHE A 306 -3.88 -19.31 0.18
N ILE A 307 -3.61 -19.96 -0.96
CA ILE A 307 -3.90 -21.38 -1.14
C ILE A 307 -3.10 -22.23 -0.15
N ILE A 308 -1.81 -21.95 -0.01
CA ILE A 308 -0.93 -22.64 0.95
C ILE A 308 -1.42 -22.43 2.39
N GLY A 309 -1.78 -21.21 2.76
CA GLY A 309 -2.32 -20.88 4.08
C GLY A 309 -3.64 -21.61 4.38
N PHE A 310 -4.56 -21.63 3.42
CA PHE A 310 -5.85 -22.30 3.57
C PHE A 310 -5.69 -23.81 3.74
N VAL A 311 -4.90 -24.47 2.89
CA VAL A 311 -4.62 -25.91 2.99
C VAL A 311 -3.90 -26.23 4.30
N GLY A 312 -2.92 -25.41 4.69
CA GLY A 312 -2.21 -25.56 5.96
C GLY A 312 -3.12 -25.50 7.18
N SER A 313 -4.07 -24.56 7.22
CA SER A 313 -5.01 -24.43 8.34
C SER A 313 -5.90 -25.68 8.50
N ARG A 314 -6.42 -26.23 7.40
CA ARG A 314 -7.30 -27.40 7.42
C ARG A 314 -6.57 -28.68 7.83
N ILE A 315 -5.32 -28.81 7.43
CA ILE A 315 -4.46 -29.91 7.89
C ILE A 315 -4.19 -29.78 9.39
N SER A 316 -3.91 -28.56 9.86
CA SER A 316 -3.66 -28.31 11.29
C SER A 316 -4.89 -28.64 12.16
N GLU A 317 -6.09 -28.22 11.76
CA GLU A 317 -7.33 -28.52 12.48
C GLU A 317 -7.62 -30.03 12.52
N ALA A 318 -7.41 -30.75 11.41
CA ALA A 318 -7.63 -32.19 11.34
C ALA A 318 -6.63 -33.04 12.17
N LEU A 319 -5.52 -32.44 12.59
CA LEU A 319 -4.47 -33.07 13.39
C LEU A 319 -4.52 -32.70 14.87
N GLN A 320 -5.40 -31.79 15.29
CA GLN A 320 -5.55 -31.46 16.71
C GLN A 320 -6.16 -32.66 17.47
N PRO A 321 -5.59 -33.06 18.62
CA PRO A 321 -6.21 -34.07 19.48
C PRO A 321 -7.52 -33.53 20.08
N PRO A 322 -8.53 -34.39 20.31
CA PRO A 322 -9.74 -33.99 21.02
C PRO A 322 -9.41 -33.62 22.46
N TYR A 323 -10.28 -32.85 23.11
CA TYR A 323 -10.07 -32.43 24.51
C TYR A 323 -10.06 -33.61 25.50
N THR A 324 -10.64 -34.76 25.12
CA THR A 324 -10.62 -36.03 25.85
C THR A 324 -9.33 -36.82 25.66
N ALA A 325 -8.38 -36.34 24.84
CA ALA A 325 -7.10 -37.00 24.66
C ALA A 325 -6.35 -37.07 25.99
N GLY A 326 -6.07 -38.30 26.44
CA GLY A 326 -5.43 -38.57 27.73
C GLY A 326 -6.39 -38.92 28.86
N PHE A 327 -7.70 -38.82 28.66
CA PHE A 327 -8.69 -39.30 29.63
C PHE A 327 -8.75 -40.83 29.62
N ASN A 328 -9.02 -41.43 30.79
CA ASN A 328 -9.40 -42.83 30.89
C ASN A 328 -10.87 -43.03 30.45
N GLN A 329 -11.27 -44.28 30.19
CA GLN A 329 -12.60 -44.57 29.63
C GLN A 329 -13.75 -44.09 30.53
N SER A 330 -13.62 -44.20 31.86
CA SER A 330 -14.64 -43.67 32.79
C SER A 330 -14.74 -42.15 32.75
N GLU A 331 -13.61 -41.44 32.64
CA GLU A 331 -13.57 -39.98 32.50
C GLU A 331 -14.21 -39.54 31.18
N ILE A 332 -14.01 -40.29 30.09
CA ILE A 332 -14.66 -40.02 28.80
C ILE A 332 -16.19 -40.16 28.91
N ILE A 333 -16.70 -41.17 29.62
CA ILE A 333 -18.15 -41.34 29.85
C ILE A 333 -18.70 -40.18 30.70
N SER A 334 -17.98 -39.77 31.75
CA SER A 334 -18.37 -38.63 32.56
C SER A 334 -18.38 -37.33 31.75
N ALA A 335 -17.37 -37.11 30.91
CA ALA A 335 -17.29 -35.96 30.00
C ALA A 335 -18.43 -35.97 28.97
N TYR A 336 -18.79 -37.14 28.45
CA TYR A 336 -19.93 -37.31 27.54
C TYR A 336 -21.25 -36.86 28.20
N TYR A 337 -21.55 -37.33 29.41
CA TYR A 337 -22.76 -36.92 30.13
C TYR A 337 -22.73 -35.46 30.60
N GLN A 338 -21.54 -34.94 30.91
CA GLN A 338 -21.38 -33.52 31.18
C GLN A 338 -21.71 -32.68 29.94
N ALA A 339 -21.18 -33.04 28.77
CA ALA A 339 -21.50 -32.37 27.51
C ALA A 339 -22.99 -32.45 27.16
N GLN A 340 -23.65 -33.57 27.48
CA GLN A 340 -25.11 -33.68 27.39
C GLN A 340 -25.83 -32.66 28.28
N ASN A 341 -25.43 -32.56 29.56
CA ASN A 341 -26.05 -31.66 30.52
C ASN A 341 -25.81 -30.17 30.18
N ASP A 342 -24.64 -29.86 29.62
CA ASP A 342 -24.27 -28.49 29.23
C ASP A 342 -24.86 -28.09 27.87
N LEU A 343 -25.49 -29.04 27.17
CA LEU A 343 -25.97 -28.96 25.79
C LEU A 343 -24.86 -28.64 24.78
N ASP A 344 -23.65 -29.14 25.03
CA ASP A 344 -22.47 -28.91 24.21
C ASP A 344 -22.27 -30.04 23.20
N VAL A 345 -22.83 -29.87 22.01
CA VAL A 345 -22.72 -30.84 20.91
C VAL A 345 -21.27 -31.05 20.47
N GLN A 346 -20.41 -30.02 20.56
CA GLN A 346 -19.02 -30.14 20.12
C GLN A 346 -18.24 -31.07 21.05
N ASN A 347 -18.37 -30.88 22.37
CA ASN A 347 -17.71 -31.72 23.36
C ASN A 347 -18.34 -33.12 23.47
N LEU A 348 -19.63 -33.24 23.17
CA LEU A 348 -20.32 -34.54 23.07
C LEU A 348 -19.71 -35.37 21.93
N GLU A 349 -19.66 -34.81 20.72
CA GLU A 349 -19.17 -35.52 19.53
C GLU A 349 -17.65 -35.75 19.57
N ALA A 350 -16.87 -34.86 20.18
CA ALA A 350 -15.43 -35.01 20.32
C ALA A 350 -15.00 -36.20 21.22
N SER A 351 -15.92 -36.77 22.00
CA SER A 351 -15.69 -37.99 22.78
C SER A 351 -15.92 -39.29 21.99
N LEU A 352 -16.51 -39.19 20.80
CA LEU A 352 -16.89 -40.31 19.94
C LEU A 352 -15.85 -40.58 18.86
N MET A 353 -15.75 -41.83 18.43
CA MET A 353 -14.97 -42.19 17.24
C MET A 353 -15.58 -41.55 16.00
N ARG A 354 -14.74 -41.13 15.05
CA ARG A 354 -15.17 -40.59 13.76
C ARG A 354 -16.20 -41.51 13.07
N GLY A 355 -17.40 -40.96 12.85
CA GLY A 355 -18.50 -41.65 12.15
C GLY A 355 -19.50 -42.33 13.08
N VAL A 356 -19.19 -42.43 14.38
CA VAL A 356 -20.13 -42.82 15.43
C VAL A 356 -21.00 -41.61 15.76
N LYS A 357 -22.31 -41.83 15.94
CA LYS A 357 -23.25 -40.77 16.33
C LYS A 357 -23.79 -41.06 17.71
N SER A 358 -23.87 -40.03 18.55
CA SER A 358 -24.55 -40.13 19.82
C SER A 358 -26.07 -40.33 19.61
N PRO A 359 -26.73 -41.23 20.37
CA PRO A 359 -28.18 -41.46 20.26
C PRO A 359 -29.01 -40.23 20.65
N ILE A 360 -28.43 -39.27 21.37
CA ILE A 360 -29.08 -38.05 21.89
C ILE A 360 -28.62 -36.78 21.15
N SER A 361 -27.76 -36.90 20.13
CA SER A 361 -27.16 -35.76 19.41
C SER A 361 -28.21 -34.81 18.83
N ASN A 362 -29.28 -35.36 18.23
CA ASN A 362 -30.37 -34.56 17.65
C ASN A 362 -31.19 -33.83 18.72
N GLU A 363 -31.43 -34.47 19.86
CA GLU A 363 -32.19 -33.90 20.97
C GLU A 363 -31.43 -32.74 21.62
N ILE A 364 -30.14 -32.93 21.91
CA ILE A 364 -29.27 -31.88 22.42
C ILE A 364 -29.16 -30.72 21.44
N THR A 365 -28.99 -31.00 20.14
CA THR A 365 -28.93 -29.95 19.10
C THR A 365 -30.21 -29.12 19.09
N THR A 366 -31.37 -29.77 19.17
CA THR A 366 -32.67 -29.09 19.20
C THR A 366 -32.80 -28.21 20.44
N LEU A 367 -32.47 -28.73 21.62
CA LEU A 367 -32.52 -27.99 22.88
C LEU A 367 -31.51 -26.84 22.94
N TYR A 368 -30.30 -27.04 22.41
CA TYR A 368 -29.29 -25.99 22.31
C TYR A 368 -29.78 -24.84 21.43
N VAL A 369 -30.30 -25.13 20.23
CA VAL A 369 -30.84 -24.11 19.32
C VAL A 369 -32.02 -23.37 19.95
N THR A 370 -32.95 -24.09 20.59
CA THR A 370 -34.07 -23.47 21.32
C THR A 370 -33.58 -22.58 22.46
N ARG A 371 -32.62 -23.04 23.28
CA ARG A 371 -32.00 -22.25 24.35
C ARG A 371 -31.32 -20.99 23.82
N GLN A 372 -30.53 -21.08 22.75
CA GLN A 372 -29.87 -19.92 22.13
C GLN A 372 -30.88 -18.92 21.55
N THR A 373 -31.94 -19.41 20.91
CA THR A 373 -33.00 -18.56 20.35
C THR A 373 -33.73 -17.80 21.45
N ARG A 374 -34.12 -18.50 22.53
CA ARG A 374 -34.80 -17.87 23.68
C ARG A 374 -33.87 -16.94 24.45
N MET A 375 -32.58 -17.26 24.54
CA MET A 375 -31.59 -16.33 25.08
C MET A 375 -31.47 -15.04 24.26
N ALA A 376 -31.47 -15.13 22.94
CA ALA A 376 -31.35 -13.97 22.06
C ALA A 376 -32.58 -13.05 22.12
N TYR A 377 -33.79 -13.62 22.15
CA TYR A 377 -35.04 -12.86 22.09
C TYR A 377 -35.64 -12.55 23.46
N GLU A 378 -35.66 -13.52 24.38
CA GLU A 378 -36.31 -13.42 25.68
C GLU A 378 -35.31 -13.15 26.82
N ARG A 379 -34.00 -13.32 26.58
CA ARG A 379 -32.92 -13.27 27.59
C ARG A 379 -33.12 -14.28 28.72
N VAL A 380 -33.69 -15.45 28.41
CA VAL A 380 -33.97 -16.52 29.37
C VAL A 380 -33.12 -17.75 29.09
N ASP A 381 -32.44 -18.27 30.12
CA ASP A 381 -31.83 -19.61 30.08
C ASP A 381 -32.91 -20.66 30.27
N SER A 382 -33.36 -21.26 29.18
CA SER A 382 -34.55 -22.09 29.19
C SER A 382 -34.34 -23.50 29.73
N VAL A 383 -33.10 -23.95 29.93
CA VAL A 383 -32.79 -25.34 30.34
C VAL A 383 -31.97 -25.36 31.63
N ILE A 384 -32.42 -26.13 32.61
CA ILE A 384 -31.78 -26.31 33.91
C ILE A 384 -31.12 -27.69 33.96
N ASN A 385 -29.83 -27.72 34.33
CA ASN A 385 -29.08 -28.95 34.56
C ASN A 385 -29.60 -29.68 35.82
N PRO A 386 -30.09 -30.93 35.71
CA PRO A 386 -30.70 -31.66 36.81
C PRO A 386 -29.77 -31.83 38.00
N LYS A 387 -28.48 -32.08 37.78
CA LYS A 387 -27.50 -32.23 38.86
C LYS A 387 -27.46 -30.99 39.75
N SER A 388 -27.32 -29.82 39.12
CA SER A 388 -27.28 -28.55 39.86
C SER A 388 -28.58 -28.22 40.59
N TRP A 389 -29.71 -28.66 40.04
CA TRP A 389 -31.04 -28.43 40.63
C TRP A 389 -31.30 -29.34 41.82
N VAL A 390 -30.95 -30.63 41.70
CA VAL A 390 -31.02 -31.60 42.81
C VAL A 390 -30.06 -31.22 43.93
N ASP A 391 -28.83 -30.84 43.61
CA ASP A 391 -27.82 -30.41 44.59
C ASP A 391 -28.27 -29.14 45.37
N LYS A 392 -29.15 -28.31 44.79
CA LYS A 392 -29.78 -27.14 45.43
C LYS A 392 -31.04 -27.46 46.22
N GLY A 393 -31.43 -28.73 46.34
CA GLY A 393 -32.63 -29.15 47.07
C GLY A 393 -33.93 -29.07 46.26
N MET A 394 -33.85 -29.12 44.93
CA MET A 394 -34.99 -29.09 44.00
C MET A 394 -35.92 -27.88 44.21
N PRO A 395 -35.40 -26.65 44.19
CA PRO A 395 -36.24 -25.47 44.42
C PRO A 395 -37.25 -25.24 43.27
N PRO A 396 -38.26 -24.37 43.48
CA PRO A 396 -39.13 -23.92 42.41
C PRO A 396 -38.35 -23.34 41.22
N ILE A 397 -38.87 -23.53 40.00
CA ILE A 397 -38.23 -23.03 38.77
C ILE A 397 -39.07 -21.96 38.09
N ASP A 398 -38.43 -21.09 37.32
CA ASP A 398 -39.16 -20.12 36.49
C ASP A 398 -40.05 -20.88 35.48
N SER A 399 -41.31 -20.46 35.32
CA SER A 399 -42.29 -21.10 34.42
C SER A 399 -41.85 -21.17 32.95
N LYS A 400 -40.84 -20.37 32.57
CA LYS A 400 -40.22 -20.37 31.25
C LYS A 400 -39.09 -21.39 31.10
N LYS A 401 -38.72 -22.12 32.16
CA LYS A 401 -37.58 -23.06 32.18
C LYS A 401 -38.04 -24.50 32.28
N ILE A 402 -37.21 -25.40 31.77
CA ILE A 402 -37.38 -26.85 31.84
C ILE A 402 -36.16 -27.52 32.45
N ILE A 403 -36.34 -28.66 33.10
CA ILE A 403 -35.25 -29.49 33.62
C ILE A 403 -34.96 -30.60 32.60
N TYR A 404 -33.71 -30.71 32.17
CA TYR A 404 -33.32 -31.68 31.15
C TYR A 404 -31.87 -32.13 31.34
N GLY A 405 -31.63 -33.43 31.28
CA GLY A 405 -30.29 -34.02 31.33
C GLY A 405 -30.24 -35.28 32.18
N VAL A 406 -29.06 -35.60 32.70
CA VAL A 406 -28.81 -36.77 33.55
C VAL A 406 -28.24 -36.40 34.91
N ASN A 407 -28.59 -37.18 35.94
CA ASN A 407 -27.96 -37.14 37.26
C ASN A 407 -27.65 -38.58 37.74
N ASP A 408 -26.95 -38.69 38.87
CA ASP A 408 -26.71 -39.96 39.58
C ASP A 408 -26.03 -41.02 38.71
N ILE A 409 -25.02 -40.58 37.95
CA ILE A 409 -24.27 -41.42 37.02
C ILE A 409 -23.35 -42.37 37.81
N GLN A 410 -23.56 -43.67 37.66
CA GLN A 410 -22.71 -44.73 38.18
C GLN A 410 -22.10 -45.53 37.02
N ILE A 411 -20.78 -45.60 36.98
CA ILE A 411 -20.04 -46.27 35.90
C ILE A 411 -19.43 -47.56 36.45
N THR A 412 -19.78 -48.69 35.86
CA THR A 412 -19.25 -50.01 36.21
C THR A 412 -18.56 -50.64 35.00
N LYS A 413 -17.32 -51.11 35.18
CA LYS A 413 -16.59 -51.81 34.12
C LYS A 413 -17.21 -53.20 33.88
N LEU A 414 -17.58 -53.51 32.64
CA LEU A 414 -18.08 -54.83 32.25
C LEU A 414 -16.92 -55.73 31.78
N ASN A 415 -16.06 -55.20 30.91
CA ASN A 415 -14.84 -55.83 30.41
C ASN A 415 -13.82 -54.75 30.00
N ASP A 416 -12.71 -55.14 29.38
CA ASP A 416 -11.62 -54.22 29.06
C ASP A 416 -11.99 -53.06 28.13
N ASN A 417 -13.01 -53.24 27.28
CA ASN A 417 -13.44 -52.24 26.31
C ASN A 417 -14.90 -51.81 26.47
N GLN A 418 -15.59 -52.25 27.53
CA GLN A 418 -17.01 -51.94 27.73
C GLN A 418 -17.31 -51.55 29.17
N TYR A 419 -18.12 -50.50 29.30
CA TYR A 419 -18.57 -49.95 30.58
C TYR A 419 -20.09 -49.80 30.55
N LEU A 420 -20.73 -50.13 31.67
CA LEU A 420 -22.13 -49.87 31.92
C LEU A 420 -22.26 -48.57 32.71
N ALA A 421 -22.94 -47.58 32.17
CA ALA A 421 -23.37 -46.40 32.90
C ALA A 421 -24.85 -46.55 33.27
N THR A 422 -25.16 -46.36 34.56
CA THR A 422 -26.53 -46.24 35.06
C THR A 422 -26.75 -44.80 35.51
N SER A 423 -27.82 -44.16 35.08
CA SER A 423 -28.12 -42.76 35.40
C SER A 423 -29.62 -42.52 35.51
N ILE A 424 -30.00 -41.43 36.18
CA ILE A 424 -31.39 -40.93 36.16
C ILE A 424 -31.48 -39.84 35.10
N TYR A 425 -32.27 -40.10 34.06
CA TYR A 425 -32.59 -39.17 32.99
C TYR A 425 -33.81 -38.33 33.37
N TYR A 426 -33.70 -37.00 33.23
CA TYR A 426 -34.75 -36.03 33.50
C TYR A 426 -35.22 -35.44 32.18
N SER A 427 -36.53 -35.52 31.93
CA SER A 427 -37.17 -35.02 30.72
C SER A 427 -38.37 -34.13 31.06
N PRO A 428 -38.61 -33.04 30.33
CA PRO A 428 -39.86 -32.29 30.43
C PRO A 428 -41.03 -32.98 29.70
N TYR A 429 -40.77 -34.05 28.95
CA TYR A 429 -41.76 -34.79 28.16
C TYR A 429 -41.90 -36.23 28.63
N ASP A 430 -43.11 -36.77 28.57
CA ASP A 430 -43.36 -38.20 28.76
C ASP A 430 -42.87 -38.97 27.52
N LEU A 431 -41.76 -39.68 27.67
CA LEU A 431 -41.17 -40.51 26.63
C LEU A 431 -41.79 -41.92 26.56
N GLY A 432 -42.73 -42.25 27.46
CA GLY A 432 -43.40 -43.56 27.55
C GLY A 432 -44.77 -43.63 26.87
N ASN A 433 -45.43 -42.50 26.65
CA ASN A 433 -46.72 -42.41 25.94
C ASN A 433 -46.55 -41.77 24.56
N ASN A 434 -46.97 -42.48 23.51
CA ASN A 434 -47.01 -41.97 22.13
C ASN A 434 -48.23 -41.07 21.84
N GLU A 435 -48.92 -40.57 22.87
CA GLU A 435 -49.94 -39.55 22.70
C GLU A 435 -49.29 -38.19 22.95
N THR A 436 -49.16 -37.40 21.90
CA THR A 436 -48.89 -35.97 21.96
C THR A 436 -50.01 -35.32 22.75
N SER A 437 -49.87 -35.27 24.08
CA SER A 437 -50.74 -34.46 24.91
C SER A 437 -50.35 -33.00 24.68
N GLU A 438 -51.03 -32.37 23.72
CA GLU A 438 -51.29 -30.93 23.79
C GLU A 438 -51.99 -30.68 25.13
N GLU A 439 -51.23 -30.37 26.18
CA GLU A 439 -51.81 -29.89 27.43
C GLU A 439 -52.54 -28.58 27.10
N ASN A 440 -53.88 -28.63 27.16
CA ASN A 440 -54.74 -27.47 27.13
C ASN A 440 -54.22 -26.47 28.17
N LEU A 441 -53.77 -25.31 27.70
CA LEU A 441 -53.47 -24.14 28.54
C LEU A 441 -54.77 -23.68 29.20
N ASP A 442 -55.07 -24.23 30.36
CA ASP A 442 -56.05 -23.66 31.27
C ASP A 442 -55.54 -22.27 31.69
N ILE A 443 -56.42 -21.26 31.70
CA ILE A 443 -56.07 -19.82 31.76
C ILE A 443 -55.70 -19.38 33.20
N ASN A 444 -55.29 -20.32 34.05
CA ASN A 444 -54.68 -20.04 35.35
C ASN A 444 -53.18 -20.29 35.21
N GLU A 445 -52.34 -19.35 35.67
CA GLU A 445 -50.89 -19.54 35.65
C GLU A 445 -50.54 -20.91 36.27
N PRO A 446 -49.80 -21.79 35.55
CA PRO A 446 -49.52 -23.11 36.07
C PRO A 446 -48.74 -22.98 37.38
N THR A 447 -49.24 -23.58 38.47
CA THR A 447 -48.56 -23.56 39.78
C THR A 447 -47.42 -24.58 39.85
N SER A 448 -47.36 -25.52 38.90
CA SER A 448 -46.30 -26.51 38.75
C SER A 448 -46.11 -26.94 37.29
N THR A 449 -44.94 -27.49 36.97
CA THR A 449 -44.62 -28.15 35.69
C THR A 449 -44.16 -29.58 35.96
N LYS A 450 -44.38 -30.48 34.99
CA LYS A 450 -44.02 -31.91 35.14
C LYS A 450 -42.58 -32.15 34.70
N CYS A 451 -41.84 -32.92 35.50
CA CYS A 451 -40.55 -33.47 35.11
C CYS A 451 -40.56 -34.99 35.28
N TYR A 452 -40.39 -35.70 34.18
CA TYR A 452 -40.42 -37.16 34.12
C TYR A 452 -39.02 -37.72 34.36
N ARG A 453 -38.92 -38.75 35.22
CA ARG A 453 -37.65 -39.40 35.54
C ARG A 453 -37.61 -40.84 35.02
N TYR A 454 -36.49 -41.18 34.39
CA TYR A 454 -36.24 -42.52 33.85
C TYR A 454 -34.90 -43.05 34.35
N GLU A 455 -34.86 -44.32 34.76
CA GLU A 455 -33.61 -45.04 34.95
C GLU A 455 -33.10 -45.46 33.58
N GLN A 456 -31.90 -45.01 33.22
CA GLN A 456 -31.25 -45.29 31.96
C GLN A 456 -29.98 -46.11 32.19
N LYS A 457 -29.84 -47.22 31.46
CA LYS A 457 -28.63 -48.04 31.43
C LYS A 457 -28.04 -48.08 30.04
N GLN A 458 -26.83 -47.57 29.89
CA GLN A 458 -26.12 -47.51 28.62
C GLN A 458 -24.79 -48.25 28.68
N VAL A 459 -24.53 -49.06 27.66
CA VAL A 459 -23.24 -49.70 27.44
C VAL A 459 -22.43 -48.86 26.47
N PHE A 460 -21.27 -48.40 26.92
CA PHE A 460 -20.29 -47.68 26.13
C PHE A 460 -19.19 -48.65 25.73
N SER A 461 -18.95 -48.78 24.42
CA SER A 461 -17.82 -49.53 23.88
C SER A 461 -16.69 -48.57 23.50
N PHE A 462 -15.45 -48.99 23.74
CA PHE A 462 -14.26 -48.19 23.49
C PHE A 462 -13.32 -48.84 22.49
N SER A 463 -12.61 -47.99 21.77
CA SER A 463 -11.45 -48.36 20.95
C SER A 463 -10.28 -47.46 21.27
N TYR A 464 -9.08 -48.01 21.23
CA TYR A 464 -7.85 -47.22 21.25
C TYR A 464 -7.46 -46.89 19.82
N ASN A 465 -7.34 -45.61 19.48
CA ASN A 465 -7.04 -45.20 18.11
C ASN A 465 -5.53 -45.18 17.82
N ASP A 466 -5.18 -45.13 16.53
CA ASP A 466 -3.77 -45.08 16.08
C ASP A 466 -3.03 -43.81 16.51
N ARG A 467 -3.76 -42.80 17.02
CA ARG A 467 -3.21 -41.52 17.47
C ARG A 467 -2.93 -41.49 18.97
N GLY A 468 -3.26 -42.55 19.71
CA GLY A 468 -2.84 -42.76 21.10
C GLY A 468 -3.84 -42.37 22.18
N TRP A 469 -5.15 -42.33 21.88
CA TRP A 469 -6.18 -42.10 22.89
C TRP A 469 -7.40 -43.01 22.70
N TYR A 470 -8.21 -43.12 23.75
CA TYR A 470 -9.48 -43.85 23.73
C TYR A 470 -10.60 -42.98 23.15
N GLU A 471 -11.49 -43.61 22.39
CA GLU A 471 -12.70 -43.00 21.84
C GLU A 471 -13.89 -43.95 22.04
N ILE A 472 -15.09 -43.39 22.23
CA ILE A 472 -16.32 -44.18 22.28
C ILE A 472 -16.63 -44.68 20.86
N SER A 473 -16.57 -46.00 20.66
CA SER A 473 -16.82 -46.65 19.38
C SER A 473 -18.28 -47.05 19.18
N ASP A 474 -19.05 -47.18 20.25
CA ASP A 474 -20.48 -47.47 20.21
C ASP A 474 -21.17 -47.11 21.54
N ILE A 475 -22.45 -46.72 21.47
CA ILE A 475 -23.30 -46.45 22.64
C ILE A 475 -24.63 -47.17 22.44
N GLN A 476 -24.95 -48.09 23.35
CA GLN A 476 -26.20 -48.85 23.31
C GLN A 476 -27.01 -48.61 24.58
N THR A 477 -28.24 -48.12 24.43
CA THR A 477 -29.21 -48.09 25.53
C THR A 477 -29.79 -49.48 25.73
N THR A 478 -29.44 -50.11 26.85
CA THR A 478 -29.85 -51.49 27.18
C THR A 478 -31.11 -51.56 28.02
N ASP A 479 -31.38 -50.52 28.81
CA ASP A 479 -32.56 -50.39 29.65
C ASP A 479 -32.94 -48.91 29.75
N PHE A 480 -34.25 -48.63 29.73
CA PHE A 480 -34.81 -47.30 29.89
C PHE A 480 -36.19 -47.42 30.52
N LYS A 481 -36.26 -47.17 31.83
CA LYS A 481 -37.43 -47.49 32.64
C LYS A 481 -37.96 -46.25 33.35
N TYR A 482 -39.24 -45.97 33.19
CA TYR A 482 -39.92 -44.91 33.95
C TYR A 482 -39.84 -45.17 35.46
N ILE A 483 -39.45 -44.14 36.21
CA ILE A 483 -39.38 -44.14 37.68
C ILE A 483 -40.65 -43.50 38.22
N ASP A 484 -40.82 -42.20 38.00
CA ASP A 484 -41.92 -41.37 38.47
C ASP A 484 -41.98 -40.03 37.72
N THR A 485 -42.99 -39.22 38.06
CA THR A 485 -43.16 -37.84 37.59
C THR A 485 -43.09 -36.92 38.81
N LEU A 486 -42.29 -35.86 38.70
CA LEU A 486 -42.20 -34.80 39.69
C LEU A 486 -43.09 -33.63 39.27
N ASP A 487 -43.99 -33.21 40.16
CA ASP A 487 -44.67 -31.91 40.06
C ASP A 487 -43.73 -30.84 40.62
N VAL A 488 -43.00 -30.16 39.72
CA VAL A 488 -42.03 -29.13 40.07
C VAL A 488 -42.76 -27.79 40.23
N PRO A 489 -42.76 -27.17 41.42
CA PRO A 489 -43.39 -25.86 41.61
C PRO A 489 -42.76 -24.82 40.66
N VAL A 490 -43.58 -23.95 40.08
CA VAL A 490 -43.07 -22.88 39.21
C VAL A 490 -43.47 -21.50 39.72
N TYR A 491 -42.64 -20.50 39.40
CA TYR A 491 -42.92 -19.09 39.65
C TYR A 491 -42.78 -18.27 38.37
N ASN A 492 -43.49 -17.15 38.28
CA ASN A 492 -43.39 -16.22 37.15
C ASN A 492 -42.42 -15.09 37.53
N SER A 493 -41.21 -15.09 36.97
CA SER A 493 -40.22 -14.02 37.20
C SER A 493 -40.64 -12.64 36.67
N SER A 494 -41.75 -12.59 35.92
CA SER A 494 -42.33 -11.36 35.37
C SER A 494 -43.40 -10.75 36.28
N ASP A 495 -43.79 -11.42 37.37
CA ASP A 495 -44.78 -10.94 38.34
C ASP A 495 -44.09 -10.12 39.44
N PRO A 496 -44.37 -8.80 39.57
CA PRO A 496 -43.76 -7.93 40.56
C PRO A 496 -44.24 -8.18 42.01
N THR A 497 -45.18 -9.09 42.23
CA THR A 497 -45.71 -9.43 43.57
C THR A 497 -45.09 -10.69 44.19
N TYR A 498 -44.23 -11.41 43.47
CA TYR A 498 -43.55 -12.60 43.98
C TYR A 498 -42.37 -12.22 44.89
N ASP A 499 -42.55 -12.41 46.20
CA ASP A 499 -41.54 -12.16 47.22
C ASP A 499 -40.77 -13.45 47.56
N PHE A 500 -39.50 -13.50 47.15
CA PHE A 500 -38.60 -14.63 47.42
C PHE A 500 -38.31 -14.84 48.91
N GLU A 501 -38.50 -13.83 49.77
CA GLU A 501 -38.23 -13.91 51.21
C GLU A 501 -39.39 -14.52 52.01
N SER A 502 -40.60 -14.61 51.45
CA SER A 502 -41.79 -15.13 52.14
C SER A 502 -42.30 -16.49 51.65
N ASP A 503 -41.73 -17.07 50.58
CA ASP A 503 -42.05 -18.44 50.14
C ASP A 503 -41.19 -19.44 50.93
N GLU A 504 -41.79 -20.13 51.92
CA GLU A 504 -41.14 -21.14 52.78
C GLU A 504 -40.48 -22.30 51.99
N ARG A 505 -40.71 -22.39 50.68
CA ARG A 505 -40.14 -23.38 49.75
C ARG A 505 -38.84 -22.94 49.07
N VAL A 506 -38.41 -21.68 49.25
CA VAL A 506 -37.19 -21.13 48.67
C VAL A 506 -36.09 -21.16 49.73
N THR A 507 -35.12 -22.07 49.61
CA THR A 507 -33.93 -22.06 50.48
C THR A 507 -33.02 -20.88 50.14
N THR A 508 -32.43 -20.28 51.18
CA THR A 508 -31.62 -19.05 51.21
C THR A 508 -30.50 -18.96 50.17
N SER A 509 -30.08 -20.08 49.57
CA SER A 509 -29.04 -20.15 48.52
C SER A 509 -29.46 -19.56 47.17
N LEU A 510 -30.75 -19.47 46.86
CA LEU A 510 -31.25 -18.90 45.60
C LEU A 510 -31.18 -17.37 45.54
N VAL A 511 -31.31 -16.71 46.69
CA VAL A 511 -31.27 -15.25 46.79
C VAL A 511 -29.85 -14.75 46.47
N GLU A 512 -28.81 -15.44 46.92
CA GLU A 512 -27.41 -15.02 46.70
C GLU A 512 -26.96 -15.10 45.22
N GLU A 513 -27.49 -16.03 44.43
CA GLU A 513 -27.09 -16.23 43.04
C GLU A 513 -27.65 -15.14 42.10
N GLN A 514 -28.84 -14.61 42.40
CA GLN A 514 -29.41 -13.47 41.69
C GLN A 514 -28.65 -12.17 41.97
N TYR A 515 -28.15 -11.97 43.20
CA TYR A 515 -27.33 -10.80 43.54
C TYR A 515 -25.90 -10.87 42.96
N LYS A 516 -25.31 -12.06 42.82
CA LYS A 516 -24.02 -12.21 42.14
C LYS A 516 -24.06 -11.83 40.66
N ASN A 517 -25.13 -12.20 39.94
CA ASN A 517 -25.31 -11.80 38.55
C ASN A 517 -25.61 -10.30 38.36
N LYS A 518 -26.08 -9.61 39.40
CA LYS A 518 -26.19 -8.14 39.39
C LYS A 518 -24.84 -7.45 39.61
N SER A 519 -23.93 -8.03 40.40
CA SER A 519 -22.62 -7.43 40.72
C SER A 519 -21.55 -7.62 39.64
N PHE A 520 -21.79 -8.40 38.59
CA PHE A 520 -20.86 -8.56 37.46
C PHE A 520 -21.07 -7.50 36.35
N LEU A 521 -21.97 -6.54 36.57
CA LEU A 521 -22.35 -5.48 35.62
C LEU A 521 -22.29 -4.07 36.24
N GLU A 522 -21.40 -3.86 37.21
CA GLU A 522 -20.81 -2.54 37.51
C GLU A 522 -19.33 -2.50 37.14
#